data_AF-A0AAV0AZT2-F1
#
_entry.id   AF-A0AAV0AZT2-F1
#
_cell.length_a   1.000
_cell.length_b   1.000
_cell.length_c   1.000
_cell.angle_alpha   90.00
_cell.angle_beta   90.00
_cell.angle_gamma   90.00
#
_symmetry.space_group_name_H-M   'P 1'
#
loop_
_entity.id
_entity.type
_entity.pdbx_description
1 polymer ?
#
loop_
_entity_poly.entity_id
_entity_poly.type
_entity_poly.pdbx_seq_one_letter_code
_entity_poly.pdbx_strand_id
1 'polypeptide(L)'
;MSSGFSYTGSRPRCFDFWQEFRKCYAGADFPEDCRAQADDYGECLTHKKEIAKAKKIQEVFAEKQSSQLKQQKESTGVSGSGILSLGLVSPVDRGDVSKNQPSS
;
A
#
# COMPACT_ATOMS: atom_id res chain seq x y z
N MET A 1 0.10 37.76 -2.96
CA MET A 1 0.44 36.42 -3.51
C MET A 1 0.76 35.49 -2.34
N SER A 2 -0.11 34.53 -2.03
CA SER A 2 0.16 33.52 -0.99
C SER A 2 0.87 32.31 -1.59
N SER A 3 2.07 32.50 -2.14
CA SER A 3 2.82 31.46 -2.86
C SER A 3 3.63 30.53 -1.95
N GLY A 4 3.38 30.55 -0.64
CA GLY A 4 4.21 29.83 0.33
C GLY A 4 3.53 29.41 1.64
N PHE A 5 2.20 29.52 1.74
CA PHE A 5 1.46 29.15 2.96
C PHE A 5 0.38 28.11 2.65
N SER A 6 0.30 27.10 3.52
CA SER A 6 -0.77 26.10 3.53
C SER A 6 -2.08 26.70 4.05
N TYR A 7 -3.17 25.96 3.91
CA TYR A 7 -4.48 26.31 4.48
C TYR A 7 -4.41 26.59 6.00
N THR A 8 -3.52 25.89 6.71
CA THR A 8 -3.28 26.03 8.16
C THR A 8 -2.29 27.14 8.51
N GLY A 9 -1.80 27.92 7.53
CA GLY A 9 -0.76 28.93 7.75
C GLY A 9 0.65 28.37 7.95
N SER A 10 0.83 27.04 7.92
CA SER A 10 2.13 26.38 7.97
C SER A 10 2.81 26.32 6.59
N ARG A 11 4.07 25.88 6.55
CA ARG A 11 4.76 25.55 5.28
C ARG A 11 3.94 24.50 4.50
N PRO A 12 3.73 24.65 3.18
CA PRO A 12 3.02 23.68 2.37
C PRO A 12 3.83 22.39 2.21
N ARG A 13 3.16 21.28 1.90
CA ARG A 13 3.76 19.93 1.87
C ARG A 13 5.01 19.81 0.99
N CYS A 14 5.02 20.46 -0.18
CA CYS A 14 6.12 20.38 -1.14
C CYS A 14 7.05 21.60 -1.11
N PHE A 15 7.03 22.37 0.00
CA PHE A 15 7.78 23.61 0.10
C PHE A 15 9.30 23.41 0.03
N ASP A 16 9.81 22.33 0.61
CA ASP A 16 11.25 22.09 0.65
C ASP A 16 11.80 21.78 -0.75
N PHE A 17 11.10 20.98 -1.55
CA PHE A 17 11.46 20.76 -2.97
C PHE A 17 11.40 22.04 -3.80
N TRP A 18 10.41 22.91 -3.54
CA TRP A 18 10.34 24.22 -4.17
C TRP A 18 11.53 25.11 -3.78
N GLN A 19 11.97 25.07 -2.52
CA GLN A 19 13.15 25.80 -2.07
C GLN A 19 14.41 25.32 -2.79
N GLU A 20 14.60 24.01 -2.95
CA GLU A 20 15.76 23.47 -3.68
C GLU A 20 15.74 23.86 -5.17
N PHE A 21 14.58 23.80 -5.82
CA PHE A 21 14.43 24.32 -7.19
C PHE A 21 14.79 25.81 -7.27
N ARG A 22 14.28 26.63 -6.34
CA ARG A 22 14.55 28.07 -6.28
C ARG A 22 16.03 28.37 -6.05
N LYS A 23 16.71 27.59 -5.20
CA LYS A 23 18.16 27.72 -4.95
C LYS A 23 18.96 27.42 -6.21
N CYS A 24 18.64 26.33 -6.90
CA CYS A 24 19.29 25.98 -8.17
C CYS A 24 19.04 27.08 -9.22
N TYR A 25 17.78 27.46 -9.41
CA TYR A 25 17.38 28.42 -10.44
C TYR A 25 18.00 29.81 -10.24
N ALA A 26 18.27 30.21 -8.99
CA ALA A 26 18.91 31.48 -8.68
C ALA A 26 20.39 31.56 -9.12
N GLY A 27 21.05 30.41 -9.30
CA GLY A 27 22.47 30.33 -9.68
C GLY A 27 22.72 29.70 -11.06
N ALA A 28 21.68 29.34 -11.81
CA ALA A 28 21.80 28.70 -13.10
C ALA A 28 21.68 29.72 -14.25
N ASP A 29 22.50 29.55 -15.29
CA ASP A 29 22.41 30.34 -16.52
C ASP A 29 21.21 29.90 -17.38
N PHE A 30 20.86 28.61 -17.34
CA PHE A 30 19.74 28.05 -18.06
C PHE A 30 18.77 27.31 -17.15
N PRO A 31 17.45 27.39 -17.41
CA PRO A 31 16.44 26.68 -16.61
C PRO A 31 16.60 25.15 -16.66
N GLU A 32 17.23 24.65 -17.72
CA GLU A 32 17.42 23.22 -17.96
C GLU A 32 18.43 22.58 -17.01
N ASP A 33 19.34 23.37 -16.45
CA ASP A 33 20.35 22.92 -15.48
C ASP A 33 19.69 22.48 -14.16
N CYS A 34 18.48 22.96 -13.90
CA CYS A 34 17.68 22.67 -12.70
C CYS A 34 16.52 21.69 -12.94
N ARG A 35 16.55 20.94 -14.06
CA ARG A 35 15.51 19.95 -14.39
C ARG A 35 15.30 18.93 -13.28
N ALA A 36 16.37 18.45 -12.65
CA ALA A 36 16.25 17.46 -11.58
C ALA A 36 15.40 17.97 -10.42
N GLN A 37 15.65 19.19 -9.96
CA GLN A 37 14.91 19.82 -8.86
C GLN A 37 13.48 20.19 -9.29
N ALA A 38 13.29 20.57 -10.56
CA ALA A 38 11.96 20.81 -11.12
C ALA A 38 11.13 19.53 -11.16
N ASP A 39 11.74 18.41 -11.57
CA ASP A 39 11.12 17.10 -11.61
C ASP A 39 10.74 16.61 -10.20
N ASP A 40 11.60 16.82 -9.20
CA ASP A 40 11.31 16.45 -7.81
C ASP A 40 10.15 17.26 -7.24
N TYR A 41 10.11 18.56 -7.51
CA TYR A 41 8.98 19.41 -7.13
C TYR A 41 7.67 18.97 -7.82
N GLY A 42 7.72 18.68 -9.13
CA GLY A 42 6.58 18.18 -9.90
C GLY A 42 6.11 16.79 -9.47
N GLU A 43 7.05 15.92 -9.05
CA GLU A 43 6.76 14.62 -8.46
C GLU A 43 6.01 14.79 -7.14
N CYS A 44 6.50 15.63 -6.22
CA CYS A 44 5.82 15.87 -4.94
C CYS A 44 4.39 16.40 -5.13
N LEU A 45 4.14 17.24 -6.14
CA LEU A 45 2.80 17.78 -6.38
C LEU A 45 1.80 16.76 -6.92
N THR A 46 2.27 15.81 -7.74
CA THR A 46 1.38 14.93 -8.53
C THR A 46 1.48 13.46 -8.16
N HIS A 47 2.54 13.05 -7.45
CA HIS A 47 2.86 11.70 -7.04
C HIS A 47 2.79 10.65 -8.17
N LYS A 48 2.99 11.06 -9.43
CA LYS A 48 2.82 10.16 -10.59
C LYS A 48 3.77 8.97 -10.53
N LYS A 49 5.04 9.23 -10.20
CA LYS A 49 6.08 8.20 -10.12
C LYS A 49 5.77 7.24 -8.96
N GLU A 50 5.35 7.77 -7.81
CA GLU A 50 4.99 6.95 -6.65
C GLU A 50 3.76 6.08 -6.91
N ILE A 51 2.68 6.65 -7.46
CA ILE A 51 1.47 5.91 -7.80
C ILE A 51 1.77 4.78 -8.80
N ALA A 52 2.60 5.03 -9.81
CA ALA A 52 2.99 4.02 -10.78
C ALA A 52 3.78 2.86 -10.13
N LYS A 53 4.72 3.18 -9.22
CA LYS A 53 5.47 2.17 -8.46
C LYS A 53 4.56 1.35 -7.56
N ALA A 54 3.66 2.00 -6.81
CA ALA A 54 2.72 1.33 -5.92
C ALA A 54 1.83 0.34 -6.68
N LYS A 55 1.31 0.73 -7.86
CA LYS A 55 0.52 -0.15 -8.72
C LYS A 55 1.29 -1.39 -9.16
N LYS A 56 2.53 -1.20 -9.63
CA LYS A 56 3.40 -2.32 -10.04
C LYS A 56 3.67 -3.28 -8.88
N ILE A 57 3.90 -2.77 -7.67
CA ILE A 57 4.10 -3.60 -6.48
C ILE A 57 2.83 -4.38 -6.14
N GLN A 58 1.66 -3.74 -6.20
CA GLN A 58 0.37 -4.38 -5.94
C GLN A 58 0.07 -5.50 -6.95
N GLU A 59 0.34 -5.29 -8.23
CA GLU A 59 0.17 -6.29 -9.28
C GLU A 59 1.03 -7.53 -9.01
N VAL A 60 2.33 -7.34 -8.78
CA VAL A 60 3.26 -8.43 -8.47
C VAL A 60 2.87 -9.14 -7.17
N PHE A 61 2.38 -8.40 -6.18
CA PHE A 61 1.93 -8.96 -4.92
C PHE A 61 0.68 -9.84 -5.10
N ALA A 62 -0.31 -9.38 -5.87
CA ALA A 62 -1.53 -10.14 -6.15
C ALA A 62 -1.24 -11.44 -6.92
N GLU A 63 -0.35 -11.39 -7.92
CA GLU A 63 0.10 -12.57 -8.66
C GLU A 63 0.77 -13.60 -7.73
N LYS A 64 1.68 -13.15 -6.87
CA LYS A 64 2.34 -14.01 -5.88
C LYS A 64 1.36 -14.60 -4.89
N GLN A 65 0.40 -13.81 -4.37
CA GLN A 65 -0.62 -14.32 -3.47
C GLN A 65 -1.49 -15.40 -4.13
N SER A 66 -1.94 -15.17 -5.37
CA SER A 66 -2.74 -16.16 -6.09
C SER A 66 -1.99 -17.47 -6.34
N SER A 67 -0.69 -17.37 -6.64
CA SER A 67 0.18 -18.53 -6.88
C SER A 67 0.44 -19.31 -5.59
N GLN A 68 0.68 -18.60 -4.47
CA GLN A 68 0.84 -19.21 -3.15
C GLN A 68 -0.44 -19.90 -2.69
N LEU A 69 -1.61 -19.30 -2.91
CA LEU A 69 -2.89 -19.92 -2.59
C LEU A 69 -3.14 -21.19 -3.42
N LYS A 70 -2.75 -21.21 -4.70
CA LYS A 70 -2.84 -22.42 -5.54
C LYS A 70 -1.91 -23.53 -5.02
N GLN A 71 -0.64 -23.20 -4.75
CA GLN A 71 0.32 -24.17 -4.19
C GLN A 71 -0.13 -24.70 -2.82
N GLN A 72 -0.70 -23.85 -1.97
CA GLN A 72 -1.24 -24.26 -0.68
C GLN A 72 -2.47 -25.17 -0.84
N LYS A 73 -3.33 -24.93 -1.83
CA LYS A 73 -4.46 -25.82 -2.14
C LYS A 73 -4.00 -27.18 -2.68
N GLU A 74 -2.95 -27.19 -3.50
CA GLU A 74 -2.37 -28.41 -4.05
C GLU A 74 -1.66 -29.24 -2.96
N SER A 75 -0.97 -28.61 -2.01
CA SER A 75 -0.27 -29.31 -0.93
C SER A 75 -1.19 -29.78 0.19
N THR A 76 -2.35 -29.14 0.39
CA THR A 76 -3.30 -29.53 1.46
C THR A 76 -4.33 -30.56 1.03
N GLY A 77 -4.47 -30.90 -0.26
CA GLY A 77 -5.29 -32.04 -0.70
C GLY A 77 -6.76 -32.03 -0.23
N VAL A 78 -7.31 -30.90 0.21
CA VAL A 78 -8.67 -30.81 0.76
C VAL A 78 -9.63 -30.32 -0.32
N SER A 79 -10.42 -31.26 -0.84
CA SER A 79 -11.45 -31.08 -1.87
C SER A 79 -12.80 -30.58 -1.30
N GLY A 80 -12.78 -29.76 -0.24
CA GLY A 80 -13.98 -29.25 0.42
C GLY A 80 -14.23 -27.77 0.11
N SER A 81 -15.41 -27.43 -0.41
CA SER A 81 -15.81 -26.03 -0.60
C SER A 81 -16.24 -25.41 0.74
N GLY A 82 -15.49 -24.40 1.23
CA GLY A 82 -15.85 -23.61 2.41
C GLY A 82 -14.65 -23.09 3.23
N ILE A 83 -14.93 -22.27 4.26
CA ILE A 83 -13.95 -21.71 5.23
C ILE A 83 -13.00 -22.76 5.83
N LEU A 84 -13.44 -24.02 5.91
CA LEU A 84 -12.67 -25.17 6.37
C LEU A 84 -11.45 -25.46 5.46
N SER A 85 -11.54 -25.22 4.15
CA SER A 85 -10.45 -25.46 3.19
C SER A 85 -9.35 -24.40 3.25
N LEU A 86 -9.62 -23.22 3.82
CA LEU A 86 -8.58 -22.20 4.06
C LEU A 86 -7.81 -22.43 5.38
N GLY A 87 -8.15 -23.45 6.17
CA GLY A 87 -7.51 -23.71 7.47
C GLY A 87 -7.74 -22.62 8.52
N LEU A 88 -8.72 -21.73 8.30
CA LEU A 88 -9.04 -20.59 9.18
C LEU A 88 -9.92 -20.97 10.38
N VAL A 89 -10.35 -22.23 10.47
CA VAL A 89 -11.08 -22.77 11.62
C VAL A 89 -10.73 -24.25 11.80
N SER A 90 -10.41 -24.66 13.02
CA SER A 90 -10.36 -26.07 13.41
C SER A 90 -11.80 -26.58 13.56
N PRO A 91 -12.16 -27.76 13.02
CA PRO A 91 -13.45 -28.37 13.32
C PRO A 91 -13.49 -28.65 14.83
N VAL A 92 -14.44 -28.03 15.53
CA VAL A 92 -14.80 -28.50 16.88
C VAL A 92 -15.61 -29.78 16.67
N ASP A 93 -15.10 -30.89 17.19
CA ASP A 93 -15.77 -32.19 17.15
C ASP A 93 -17.19 -32.06 17.72
N ARG A 94 -18.18 -32.26 16.84
CA ARG A 94 -19.59 -32.29 17.21
C ARG A 94 -19.98 -33.75 17.43
N GLY A 95 -19.76 -34.23 18.65
CA GLY A 95 -20.15 -35.59 19.05
C GLY A 95 -20.00 -35.84 20.55
N ASP A 96 -20.95 -35.36 21.36
CA ASP A 96 -21.82 -36.24 22.16
C ASP A 96 -22.93 -35.40 22.84
N VAL A 97 -24.16 -35.55 22.35
CA VAL A 97 -25.35 -35.27 23.15
C VAL A 97 -25.66 -36.56 23.90
N SER A 98 -25.31 -36.62 25.18
CA SER A 98 -25.95 -37.59 26.09
C SER A 98 -26.01 -37.05 27.52
N LYS A 99 -27.25 -36.74 27.92
CA LYS A 99 -27.83 -36.82 29.27
C LYS A 99 -26.93 -36.45 30.46
N ASN A 100 -27.30 -35.35 31.14
CA ASN A 100 -27.95 -35.41 32.46
C ASN A 100 -28.11 -34.00 33.06
N GLN A 101 -29.36 -33.52 33.15
CA GLN A 101 -29.80 -32.76 34.34
C GLN A 101 -30.03 -33.81 35.46
N PRO A 102 -29.74 -33.52 36.74
CA PRO A 102 -30.65 -32.63 37.48
C PRO A 102 -30.01 -31.74 38.57
N SER A 103 -30.78 -30.70 38.91
CA SER A 103 -30.93 -30.01 40.20
C SER A 103 -29.82 -30.06 41.24
N SER A 104 -29.31 -28.88 41.61
CA SER A 104 -29.68 -28.24 42.89
C SER A 104 -29.37 -26.76 42.89
#